data_AF-W4PZP5-F1
#
_entry.id   AF-W4PZP5-F1
#
_cell.length_a   1.000
_cell.length_b   1.000
_cell.length_c   1.000
_cell.angle_alpha   90.00
_cell.angle_beta   90.00
_cell.angle_gamma   90.00
#
_symmetry.space_group_name_H-M   'P 1'
#
loop_
_entity.id
_entity.type
_entity.pdbx_description
1 polymer ?
#
loop_
_entity_poly.entity_id
_entity_poly.type
_entity_poly.pdbx_seq_one_letter_code
_entity_poly.pdbx_strand_id
1 'polypeptide(L)'
;MLKKLFWGLIILLMVTVVPYTVYGLYKPLPEGISYEGQVHHVENVEFLTDLTYEKDGEVIRNHQIFDRVIEMIEEAQEFIVFDMFLFNDLEEYGNENLQIKWYNTNDEQYHSKLILIEREEISTIIGGSANFTRRNLDDFNLDTSLKIDGNNHTKIVEDVSHYFNSLWENEGAHYTVSVCDYLENFSEYKKYLFRLQKKTGLTTF
;
A
#
# COMPACT_ATOMS: atom_id res chain seq x y z
N MET A 1 11.78 -18.45 46.88
CA MET A 1 11.90 -17.06 46.38
C MET A 1 11.69 -16.99 44.87
N LEU A 2 12.43 -17.78 44.09
CA LEU A 2 12.38 -17.79 42.61
C LEU A 2 10.99 -18.07 42.01
N LYS A 3 10.22 -19.04 42.53
CA LYS A 3 8.85 -19.33 42.06
C LYS A 3 7.87 -18.15 42.26
N LYS A 4 7.96 -17.44 43.38
CA LYS A 4 7.11 -16.26 43.64
C LYS A 4 7.46 -15.10 42.72
N LEU A 5 8.75 -14.92 42.45
CA LEU A 5 9.25 -13.91 41.50
C LEU A 5 8.78 -14.23 40.07
N PHE A 6 8.87 -15.50 39.66
CA PHE A 6 8.41 -15.98 38.35
C PHE A 6 6.91 -15.73 38.12
N TRP A 7 6.06 -16.12 39.07
CA TRP A 7 4.62 -15.87 38.98
C TRP A 7 4.29 -14.37 39.03
N GLY A 8 5.02 -13.59 39.84
CA GLY A 8 4.87 -12.13 39.85
C GLY A 8 5.18 -11.50 38.49
N LEU A 9 6.21 -12.00 37.79
CA LEU A 9 6.60 -11.51 36.47
C LEU A 9 5.59 -11.89 35.38
N ILE A 10 5.01 -13.10 35.44
CA ILE A 10 3.90 -13.51 34.57
C ILE A 10 2.68 -12.64 34.78
N ILE A 11 2.30 -12.37 36.04
CA ILE A 11 1.15 -11.52 36.35
C ILE A 11 1.38 -10.11 35.84
N LEU A 12 2.58 -9.55 36.05
CA LEU A 12 2.94 -8.24 35.51
C LEU A 12 2.83 -8.19 33.99
N LEU A 13 3.35 -9.22 33.29
CA LEU A 13 3.24 -9.33 31.84
C LEU A 13 1.78 -9.42 31.39
N MET A 14 0.94 -10.22 32.07
CA MET A 14 -0.48 -10.31 31.72
C MET A 14 -1.21 -8.98 31.96
N VAL A 15 -0.93 -8.29 33.06
CA VAL A 15 -1.57 -7.01 33.40
C VAL A 15 -1.14 -5.88 32.47
N THR A 16 0.00 -5.98 31.78
CA THR A 16 0.39 -4.98 30.78
C THR A 16 -0.05 -5.37 29.37
N VAL A 17 0.19 -6.62 28.97
CA VAL A 17 -0.10 -7.09 27.61
C VAL A 17 -1.59 -7.21 27.37
N VAL A 18 -2.36 -7.80 28.29
CA VAL A 18 -3.80 -8.03 28.06
C VAL A 18 -4.56 -6.72 27.87
N PRO A 19 -4.43 -5.69 28.75
CA PRO A 19 -5.13 -4.43 28.52
C PRO A 19 -4.67 -3.71 27.26
N TYR A 20 -3.38 -3.76 26.93
CA TYR A 20 -2.86 -3.16 25.69
C TYR A 20 -3.42 -3.86 24.44
N THR A 21 -3.46 -5.19 24.42
CA THR A 21 -4.07 -5.96 23.33
C THR A 21 -5.57 -5.72 23.23
N VAL A 22 -6.29 -5.72 24.36
CA VAL A 22 -7.72 -5.40 24.39
C VAL A 22 -7.96 -3.99 23.84
N TYR A 23 -7.17 -3.00 24.27
CA TYR A 23 -7.24 -1.66 23.72
C TYR A 23 -6.99 -1.64 22.20
N GLY A 24 -5.96 -2.34 21.71
CA GLY A 24 -5.67 -2.42 20.27
C GLY A 24 -6.77 -3.10 19.45
N LEU A 25 -7.47 -4.09 20.01
CA LEU A 25 -8.57 -4.79 19.33
C LEU A 25 -9.86 -3.96 19.25
N TYR A 26 -10.10 -3.06 20.21
CA TYR A 26 -11.31 -2.25 20.27
C TYR A 26 -11.09 -0.78 19.93
N LYS A 27 -9.85 -0.34 19.69
CA LYS A 27 -9.56 1.03 19.24
C LYS A 27 -10.30 1.25 17.91
N PRO A 28 -11.29 2.16 17.86
CA PRO A 28 -11.98 2.44 16.62
C PRO A 28 -11.02 3.10 15.63
N LEU A 29 -11.25 2.88 14.35
CA LEU A 29 -10.62 3.69 13.31
C LEU A 29 -11.11 5.14 13.43
N PRO A 30 -10.27 6.13 13.08
CA PRO A 30 -10.72 7.50 12.85
C PRO A 30 -11.97 7.55 11.97
N GLU A 31 -12.78 8.59 12.17
CA GLU A 31 -13.98 8.78 11.37
C GLU A 31 -13.61 9.11 9.92
N GLY A 32 -14.37 8.57 8.96
CA GLY A 32 -14.22 8.87 7.54
C GLY A 32 -13.12 8.11 6.79
N ILE A 33 -12.24 7.36 7.46
CA ILE A 33 -11.14 6.65 6.77
C ILE A 33 -11.45 5.21 6.32
N SER A 34 -12.55 4.63 6.80
CA SER A 34 -13.00 3.30 6.38
C SER A 34 -13.91 3.42 5.17
N TYR A 35 -13.61 2.65 4.13
CA TYR A 35 -14.38 2.62 2.90
C TYR A 35 -14.74 1.18 2.54
N GLU A 36 -16.00 0.96 2.16
CA GLU A 36 -16.52 -0.30 1.62
C GLU A 36 -17.25 0.01 0.32
N GLY A 37 -16.75 -0.54 -0.79
CA GLY A 37 -17.34 -0.36 -2.12
C GLY A 37 -18.51 -1.31 -2.37
N GLN A 38 -19.25 -1.06 -3.47
CA GLN A 38 -20.30 -1.98 -3.88
C GLN A 38 -19.73 -3.25 -4.53
N VAL A 39 -20.54 -4.31 -4.57
CA VAL A 39 -20.19 -5.52 -5.33
C VAL A 39 -20.52 -5.29 -6.80
N HIS A 40 -19.52 -5.50 -7.66
CA HIS A 40 -19.67 -5.35 -9.10
C HIS A 40 -19.51 -6.68 -9.83
N HIS A 41 -20.24 -6.82 -10.94
CA HIS A 41 -20.00 -7.87 -11.93
C HIS A 41 -19.19 -7.28 -13.08
N VAL A 42 -18.14 -7.99 -13.47
CA VAL A 42 -17.16 -7.55 -14.47
C VAL A 42 -16.94 -8.67 -15.48
N GLU A 43 -16.79 -8.30 -16.75
CA GLU A 43 -16.65 -9.26 -17.85
C GLU A 43 -15.18 -9.58 -18.16
N ASN A 44 -14.31 -8.57 -18.12
CA ASN A 44 -12.90 -8.71 -18.46
C ASN A 44 -12.05 -8.67 -17.20
N VAL A 45 -11.77 -9.86 -16.66
CA VAL A 45 -10.92 -10.05 -15.48
C VAL A 45 -9.77 -10.97 -15.84
N GLU A 46 -8.57 -10.53 -15.49
CA GLU A 46 -7.34 -11.27 -15.67
C GLU A 46 -6.67 -11.51 -14.31
N PHE A 47 -6.21 -12.74 -14.07
CA PHE A 47 -5.48 -13.09 -12.86
C PHE A 47 -3.98 -12.99 -13.12
N LEU A 48 -3.31 -12.14 -12.36
CA LEU A 48 -1.88 -11.88 -12.46
C LEU A 48 -1.16 -12.46 -11.25
N THR A 49 0.01 -13.04 -11.49
CA THR A 49 0.85 -13.60 -10.44
C THR A 49 2.29 -13.16 -10.54
N ASP A 50 2.87 -12.88 -9.38
CA ASP A 50 4.31 -12.81 -9.23
C ASP A 50 4.76 -13.98 -8.36
N LEU A 51 5.61 -14.82 -8.94
CA LEU A 51 6.11 -16.02 -8.32
C LEU A 51 7.63 -16.10 -8.45
N THR A 52 8.29 -15.98 -7.31
CA THR A 52 9.74 -16.11 -7.17
C THR A 52 10.04 -17.18 -6.14
N TYR A 53 10.68 -18.27 -6.56
CA TYR A 53 11.00 -19.42 -5.71
C TYR A 53 12.32 -20.08 -6.11
N GLU A 54 12.90 -20.84 -5.19
CA GLU A 54 14.10 -21.63 -5.46
C GLU A 54 13.71 -23.08 -5.78
N LYS A 55 14.31 -23.62 -6.84
CA LYS A 55 14.19 -25.02 -7.23
C LYS A 55 15.53 -25.52 -7.74
N ASP A 56 16.02 -26.62 -7.17
CA ASP A 56 17.29 -27.25 -7.54
C ASP A 56 18.51 -26.31 -7.46
N GLY A 57 18.48 -25.33 -6.55
CA GLY A 57 19.52 -24.31 -6.36
C GLY A 57 19.47 -23.14 -7.34
N GLU A 58 18.47 -23.11 -8.23
CA GLU A 58 18.20 -22.00 -9.14
C GLU A 58 17.00 -21.19 -8.66
N VAL A 59 17.12 -19.87 -8.70
CA VAL A 59 16.00 -18.96 -8.42
C VAL A 59 15.21 -18.75 -9.71
N ILE A 60 13.96 -19.16 -9.70
CA ILE A 60 13.00 -18.96 -10.80
C ILE A 60 12.16 -17.72 -10.46
N ARG A 61 12.02 -16.80 -11.42
CA ARG A 61 11.25 -15.56 -11.30
C ARG A 61 10.21 -15.46 -12.42
N ASN A 62 8.97 -15.16 -12.08
CA ASN A 62 7.89 -14.83 -12.99
C ASN A 62 7.15 -13.60 -12.44
N HIS A 63 7.14 -12.49 -13.17
CA HIS A 63 6.68 -11.18 -12.67
C HIS A 63 5.56 -10.59 -13.55
N GLN A 64 4.37 -11.20 -13.57
CA GLN A 64 3.26 -10.71 -14.40
C GLN A 64 2.66 -9.38 -13.91
N ILE A 65 2.59 -9.18 -12.59
CA ILE A 65 1.98 -7.99 -11.99
C ILE A 65 2.90 -6.79 -12.24
N PHE A 66 4.19 -6.91 -11.92
CA PHE A 66 5.15 -5.84 -12.17
C PHE A 66 5.27 -5.48 -13.65
N ASP A 67 5.45 -6.48 -14.53
CA ASP A 67 5.56 -6.24 -15.97
C ASP A 67 4.33 -5.49 -16.50
N ARG A 68 3.13 -5.90 -16.06
CA ARG A 68 1.89 -5.25 -16.47
C ARG A 68 1.78 -3.83 -15.92
N VAL A 69 2.21 -3.56 -14.69
CA VAL A 69 2.16 -2.21 -14.12
C VAL A 69 3.11 -1.26 -14.83
N ILE A 70 4.30 -1.72 -15.22
CA ILE A 70 5.24 -0.92 -16.02
C ILE A 70 4.64 -0.61 -17.40
N GLU A 71 4.12 -1.61 -18.09
CA GLU A 71 3.43 -1.42 -19.38
C GLU A 71 2.27 -0.42 -19.24
N MET A 72 1.48 -0.57 -18.19
CA MET A 72 0.38 0.33 -17.85
C MET A 72 0.83 1.78 -17.67
N ILE A 73 1.95 2.02 -16.98
CA ILE A 73 2.53 3.35 -16.81
C ILE A 73 3.00 3.92 -18.16
N GLU A 74 3.62 3.11 -19.00
CA GLU A 74 4.10 3.53 -20.33
C GLU A 74 2.95 3.86 -21.30
N GLU A 75 1.83 3.15 -21.17
CA GLU A 75 0.62 3.36 -21.98
C GLU A 75 -0.29 4.49 -21.48
N ALA A 76 -0.05 5.02 -20.27
CA ALA A 76 -0.92 6.03 -19.67
C ALA A 76 -0.82 7.36 -20.43
N GLN A 77 -1.98 7.92 -20.80
CA GLN A 77 -2.08 9.16 -21.57
C GLN A 77 -2.50 10.36 -20.71
N GLU A 78 -3.36 10.14 -19.72
CA GLU A 78 -3.99 11.23 -18.97
C GLU A 78 -3.63 11.19 -17.49
N PHE A 79 -3.86 10.06 -16.83
CA PHE A 79 -3.77 10.01 -15.37
C PHE A 79 -3.46 8.61 -14.85
N ILE A 80 -2.55 8.55 -13.90
CA ILE A 80 -2.19 7.34 -13.14
C ILE A 80 -2.49 7.66 -11.69
N VAL A 81 -3.42 6.92 -11.09
CA VAL A 81 -3.59 6.94 -9.64
C VAL A 81 -3.02 5.68 -9.06
N PHE A 82 -2.04 5.90 -8.21
CA PHE A 82 -1.24 4.83 -7.68
C PHE A 82 -1.17 4.91 -6.17
N ASP A 83 -1.70 3.88 -5.52
CA ASP A 83 -1.63 3.71 -4.09
C ASP A 83 -0.46 2.78 -3.74
N MET A 84 0.57 3.33 -3.10
CA MET A 84 1.71 2.56 -2.63
C MET A 84 2.22 3.01 -1.27
N PHE A 85 2.63 2.01 -0.52
CA PHE A 85 3.58 2.18 0.58
C PHE A 85 4.99 2.40 0.02
N LEU A 86 5.27 3.59 -0.52
CA LEU A 86 6.59 3.89 -1.08
C LEU A 86 7.39 4.78 -0.15
N PHE A 87 7.93 4.24 0.94
CA PHE A 87 8.99 4.94 1.68
C PHE A 87 10.30 4.88 0.88
N ASN A 88 10.42 5.65 -0.20
CA ASN A 88 11.69 5.80 -0.92
C ASN A 88 11.84 7.16 -1.61
N ASP A 89 13.09 7.42 -1.99
CA ASP A 89 13.74 8.67 -2.42
C ASP A 89 13.09 9.38 -3.66
N LEU A 90 11.79 9.66 -3.63
CA LEU A 90 11.08 10.40 -4.69
C LEU A 90 11.22 11.93 -4.56
N GLU A 91 12.19 12.44 -3.79
CA GLU A 91 12.52 13.87 -3.79
C GLU A 91 12.86 14.39 -5.21
N GLU A 92 13.22 13.49 -6.14
CA GLU A 92 13.79 13.85 -7.44
C GLU A 92 12.86 13.62 -8.66
N TYR A 93 11.67 13.03 -8.49
CA TYR A 93 10.86 12.55 -9.64
C TYR A 93 9.51 13.26 -9.86
N GLY A 94 9.17 14.26 -9.04
CA GLY A 94 8.07 15.16 -9.40
C GLY A 94 8.50 16.03 -10.58
N ASN A 95 8.05 15.70 -11.79
CA ASN A 95 8.13 16.62 -12.94
C ASN A 95 6.79 17.35 -13.10
N GLU A 96 6.71 18.34 -14.00
CA GLU A 96 5.49 19.13 -14.23
C GLU A 96 4.27 18.27 -14.62
N ASN A 97 4.49 17.03 -15.07
CA ASN A 97 3.45 16.11 -15.56
C ASN A 97 3.07 15.02 -14.54
N LEU A 98 3.78 14.90 -13.41
CA LEU A 98 3.53 13.87 -12.40
C LEU A 98 3.32 14.52 -11.03
N GLN A 99 2.07 14.50 -10.57
CA GLN A 99 1.71 14.95 -9.23
C GLN A 99 1.69 13.77 -8.27
N ILE A 100 2.24 13.96 -7.08
CA ILE A 100 2.34 12.92 -6.05
C ILE A 100 1.82 13.50 -4.73
N LYS A 101 0.95 12.74 -4.06
CA LYS A 101 0.49 13.00 -2.69
C LYS A 101 0.75 11.77 -1.83
N TRP A 102 1.09 11.97 -0.56
CA TRP A 102 1.24 10.88 0.40
C TRP A 102 -0.03 10.69 1.18
N TYR A 103 -0.35 9.44 1.51
CA TYR A 103 -1.39 9.17 2.49
C TYR A 103 -0.95 9.69 3.86
N ASN A 104 -1.83 10.46 4.49
CA ASN A 104 -1.66 11.05 5.80
C ASN A 104 -1.93 10.01 6.89
N THR A 105 -0.96 9.13 7.12
CA THR A 105 -1.04 8.14 8.20
C THR A 105 -0.76 8.81 9.54
N ASN A 106 -1.76 8.85 10.42
CA ASN A 106 -1.56 9.30 11.81
C ASN A 106 -1.28 8.10 12.71
N ASP A 107 -2.34 7.45 13.17
CA ASP A 107 -2.31 6.36 14.14
C ASP A 107 -2.53 4.99 13.50
N GLU A 108 -2.85 5.00 12.21
CA GLU A 108 -3.31 3.88 11.39
C GLU A 108 -2.35 3.61 10.24
N GLN A 109 -2.51 2.45 9.61
CA GLN A 109 -1.78 2.10 8.40
C GLN A 109 -2.74 2.15 7.21
N TYR A 110 -2.29 2.77 6.14
CA TYR A 110 -2.89 2.63 4.83
C TYR A 110 -2.29 1.40 4.14
N HIS A 111 -3.14 0.45 3.74
CA HIS A 111 -2.69 -0.87 3.29
C HIS A 111 -3.45 -1.38 2.06
N SER A 112 -4.10 -0.49 1.33
CA SER A 112 -4.62 -0.78 0.00
C SER A 112 -3.44 -0.89 -0.98
N LYS A 113 -3.62 -1.72 -2.02
CA LYS A 113 -2.68 -1.92 -3.14
C LYS A 113 -3.52 -1.94 -4.40
N LEU A 114 -3.95 -0.75 -4.78
CA LEU A 114 -4.87 -0.53 -5.89
C LEU A 114 -4.23 0.45 -6.87
N ILE A 115 -4.40 0.18 -8.15
CA ILE A 115 -3.94 1.01 -9.25
C ILE A 115 -5.12 1.27 -10.15
N LEU A 116 -5.29 2.52 -10.56
CA LEU A 116 -6.18 2.91 -11.63
C LEU A 116 -5.37 3.67 -12.67
N ILE A 117 -5.50 3.27 -13.94
CA ILE A 117 -5.03 4.07 -15.06
C ILE A 117 -6.21 4.42 -15.93
N GLU A 118 -6.41 5.73 -16.08
CA GLU A 118 -7.46 6.30 -16.90
C GLU A 118 -6.92 6.58 -18.31
N ARG A 119 -7.70 6.14 -19.30
CA ARG A 119 -7.53 6.47 -20.73
C ARG A 119 -8.86 6.99 -21.25
N GLU A 120 -8.88 7.54 -22.46
CA GLU A 120 -10.09 8.17 -23.03
C GLU A 120 -11.35 7.29 -22.95
N GLU A 121 -11.24 5.97 -23.21
CA GLU A 121 -12.41 5.08 -23.32
C GLU A 121 -12.38 3.89 -22.34
N ILE A 122 -11.20 3.30 -22.10
CA ILE A 122 -11.04 2.09 -21.29
C ILE A 122 -9.99 2.35 -20.21
N SER A 123 -10.41 2.19 -18.96
CA SER A 123 -9.52 2.22 -17.81
C SER A 123 -9.14 0.82 -17.38
N THR A 124 -7.94 0.70 -16.82
CA THR A 124 -7.45 -0.54 -16.22
C THR A 124 -7.33 -0.36 -14.72
N ILE A 125 -7.89 -1.31 -13.97
CA ILE A 125 -7.78 -1.40 -12.52
C ILE A 125 -6.94 -2.63 -12.17
N ILE A 126 -5.95 -2.49 -11.30
CA ILE A 126 -5.21 -3.62 -10.72
C ILE A 126 -5.31 -3.55 -9.20
N GLY A 127 -5.76 -4.63 -8.57
CA GLY A 127 -5.82 -4.75 -7.11
C GLY A 127 -5.45 -6.14 -6.62
N GLY A 128 -4.72 -6.22 -5.51
CA GLY A 128 -4.25 -7.51 -5.01
C GLY A 128 -3.35 -7.47 -3.78
N SER A 129 -2.50 -8.49 -3.65
CA SER A 129 -1.58 -8.63 -2.52
C SER A 129 -0.22 -7.96 -2.73
N ALA A 130 0.16 -7.72 -3.99
CA ALA A 130 1.50 -7.26 -4.36
C ALA A 130 1.81 -5.88 -3.78
N ASN A 131 2.98 -5.75 -3.14
CA ASN A 131 3.56 -4.45 -2.84
C ASN A 131 4.54 -4.08 -3.94
N PHE A 132 4.53 -2.82 -4.37
CA PHE A 132 5.42 -2.34 -5.42
C PHE A 132 6.74 -1.80 -4.83
N THR A 133 7.50 -2.69 -4.19
CA THR A 133 8.78 -2.37 -3.55
C THR A 133 9.93 -3.13 -4.22
N ARG A 134 11.17 -2.63 -4.04
CA ARG A 134 12.37 -3.35 -4.50
C ARG A 134 12.46 -4.75 -3.89
N ARG A 135 12.05 -4.89 -2.63
CA ARG A 135 12.01 -6.18 -1.96
C ARG A 135 11.09 -7.16 -2.67
N ASN A 136 9.89 -6.74 -3.04
CA ASN A 136 8.97 -7.59 -3.79
C ASN A 136 9.52 -8.01 -5.16
N LEU A 137 10.38 -7.19 -5.79
CA LEU A 137 11.06 -7.55 -7.04
C LEU A 137 12.24 -8.52 -6.83
N ASP A 138 12.95 -8.41 -5.71
CA ASP A 138 14.24 -9.09 -5.53
C ASP A 138 14.19 -10.36 -4.65
N ASP A 139 13.19 -10.50 -3.77
CA ASP A 139 13.03 -11.64 -2.87
C ASP A 139 12.08 -12.72 -3.40
N PHE A 140 11.98 -13.83 -2.66
CA PHE A 140 10.91 -14.82 -2.85
C PHE A 140 9.54 -14.18 -2.61
N ASN A 141 8.65 -14.36 -3.57
CA ASN A 141 7.31 -13.80 -3.56
C ASN A 141 6.29 -14.83 -4.06
N LEU A 142 5.07 -14.71 -3.56
CA LEU A 142 3.89 -15.43 -4.02
C LEU A 142 2.73 -14.44 -3.93
N ASP A 143 2.69 -13.53 -4.90
CA ASP A 143 1.73 -12.45 -4.95
C ASP A 143 0.71 -12.67 -6.06
N THR A 144 -0.50 -12.19 -5.81
CA THR A 144 -1.63 -12.36 -6.71
C THR A 144 -2.41 -11.06 -6.80
N SER A 145 -2.75 -10.66 -8.03
CA SER A 145 -3.59 -9.51 -8.31
C SER A 145 -4.64 -9.84 -9.35
N LEU A 146 -5.76 -9.11 -9.29
CA LEU A 146 -6.76 -9.09 -10.35
C LEU A 146 -6.57 -7.82 -11.16
N LYS A 147 -6.53 -7.98 -12.48
CA LYS A 147 -6.62 -6.90 -13.45
C LYS A 147 -8.03 -6.89 -14.01
N ILE A 148 -8.63 -5.71 -14.08
CA ILE A 148 -9.95 -5.47 -14.65
C ILE A 148 -9.80 -4.37 -15.70
N ASP A 149 -10.22 -4.65 -16.93
CA ASP A 149 -10.35 -3.63 -17.97
C ASP A 149 -11.83 -3.30 -18.14
N GLY A 150 -12.19 -2.02 -18.06
CA GLY A 150 -13.57 -1.57 -18.13
C GLY A 150 -13.71 -0.23 -18.84
N ASN A 151 -14.83 -0.03 -19.54
CA ASN A 151 -15.17 1.28 -20.07
C ASN A 151 -15.40 2.27 -18.91
N ASN A 152 -15.02 3.53 -19.11
CA ASN A 152 -15.09 4.56 -18.07
C ASN A 152 -16.50 4.82 -17.52
N HIS A 153 -17.55 4.46 -18.26
CA HIS A 153 -18.95 4.57 -17.84
C HIS A 153 -19.48 3.33 -17.11
N THR A 154 -18.64 2.32 -16.87
CA THR A 154 -19.02 1.16 -16.07
C THR A 154 -18.95 1.49 -14.59
N LYS A 155 -19.89 0.97 -13.79
CA LYS A 155 -19.99 1.29 -12.36
C LYS A 155 -18.74 0.99 -11.54
N ILE A 156 -18.01 -0.07 -11.86
CA ILE A 156 -16.76 -0.38 -11.16
C ILE A 156 -15.69 0.69 -11.39
N VAL A 157 -15.57 1.20 -12.64
CA VAL A 157 -14.58 2.23 -12.96
C VAL A 157 -14.99 3.56 -12.33
N GLU A 158 -16.27 3.92 -12.41
CA GLU A 158 -16.80 5.12 -11.74
C GLU A 158 -16.56 5.09 -10.22
N ASP A 159 -16.83 3.96 -9.56
CA ASP A 159 -16.70 3.83 -8.10
C ASP A 159 -15.22 3.86 -7.66
N VAL A 160 -14.32 3.20 -8.42
CA VAL A 160 -12.87 3.23 -8.13
C VAL A 160 -12.27 4.61 -8.42
N SER A 161 -12.66 5.26 -9.53
CA SER A 161 -12.23 6.63 -9.85
C SER A 161 -12.73 7.61 -8.78
N HIS A 162 -13.99 7.49 -8.34
CA HIS A 162 -14.52 8.27 -7.23
C HIS A 162 -13.74 8.04 -5.93
N TYR A 163 -13.42 6.80 -5.58
CA TYR A 163 -12.59 6.50 -4.40
C TYR A 163 -11.26 7.24 -4.45
N PHE A 164 -10.54 7.15 -5.58
CA PHE A 164 -9.28 7.86 -5.76
C PHE A 164 -9.43 9.38 -5.72
N ASN A 165 -10.48 9.94 -6.33
CA ASN A 165 -10.78 11.37 -6.27
C ASN A 165 -11.05 11.84 -4.83
N SER A 166 -11.80 11.08 -4.04
CA SER A 166 -12.04 11.41 -2.63
C SER A 166 -10.75 11.42 -1.81
N LEU A 167 -9.84 10.47 -2.06
CA LEU A 167 -8.51 10.46 -1.42
C LEU A 167 -7.67 11.68 -1.83
N TRP A 168 -7.70 12.00 -3.12
CA TRP A 168 -6.90 13.06 -3.70
C TRP A 168 -7.37 14.45 -3.24
N GLU A 169 -8.68 14.70 -3.27
CA GLU A 169 -9.29 15.98 -2.91
C GLU A 169 -9.61 16.10 -1.42
N ASN A 170 -9.33 15.07 -0.63
CA ASN A 170 -9.65 15.00 0.80
C ASN A 170 -11.16 15.15 1.08
N GLU A 171 -12.00 14.49 0.28
CA GLU A 171 -13.46 14.51 0.45
C GLU A 171 -13.92 13.50 1.52
N GLY A 172 -14.31 14.02 2.68
CA GLY A 172 -14.82 13.23 3.81
C GLY A 172 -13.81 13.02 4.94
N ALA A 173 -12.50 12.99 4.64
CA ALA A 173 -11.43 13.02 5.64
C ALA A 173 -10.13 13.60 5.03
N HIS A 174 -9.15 13.87 5.90
CA HIS A 174 -7.83 14.35 5.49
C HIS A 174 -6.92 13.15 5.15
N TYR A 175 -7.18 12.51 4.00
CA TYR A 175 -6.53 11.30 3.55
C TYR A 175 -5.12 11.52 3.02
N THR A 176 -4.86 12.59 2.28
CA THR A 176 -3.57 12.80 1.60
C THR A 176 -3.00 14.21 1.82
N VAL A 177 -1.68 14.31 1.80
CA VAL A 177 -0.90 15.54 1.96
C VAL A 177 0.15 15.66 0.87
N SER A 178 0.67 16.87 0.64
CA SER A 178 1.77 17.06 -0.30
C SER A 178 3.05 16.34 0.17
N VAL A 179 3.97 16.08 -0.75
CA VAL A 179 5.30 15.53 -0.45
C VAL A 179 6.05 16.40 0.56
N CYS A 180 6.00 17.72 0.39
CA CYS A 180 6.67 18.67 1.29
C CYS A 180 6.10 18.59 2.72
N ASP A 181 4.77 18.67 2.86
CA ASP A 181 4.12 18.66 4.18
C ASP A 181 4.38 17.34 4.94
N TYR A 182 4.42 16.23 4.21
CA TYR A 182 4.73 14.92 4.79
C TYR A 182 6.16 14.85 5.35
N LEU A 183 7.15 15.34 4.59
CA LEU A 183 8.57 15.30 4.96
C LEU A 183 8.91 16.28 6.10
N GLU A 184 8.24 17.44 6.14
CA GLU A 184 8.40 18.43 7.21
C GLU A 184 7.90 17.90 8.56
N ASN A 185 6.78 17.18 8.57
CA ASN A 185 6.22 16.57 9.77
C ASN A 185 6.96 15.30 10.22
N PHE A 186 7.87 14.79 9.40
CA PHE A 186 8.60 13.57 9.71
C PHE A 186 9.74 13.83 10.71
N SER A 187 9.63 13.26 11.91
CA SER A 187 10.63 13.41 12.99
C SER A 187 12.04 13.01 12.54
N GLU A 188 13.04 13.85 12.86
CA GLU A 188 14.46 13.60 12.58
C GLU A 188 14.98 12.25 13.13
N TYR A 189 14.44 11.80 14.27
CA TYR A 189 14.77 10.48 14.82
C TYR A 189 14.29 9.35 13.90
N LYS A 190 13.06 9.46 13.37
CA LYS A 190 12.51 8.48 12.42
C LYS A 190 13.32 8.49 11.11
N LYS A 191 13.75 9.67 10.61
CA LYS A 191 14.64 9.78 9.44
C LYS A 191 15.97 9.03 9.67
N TYR A 192 16.58 9.22 10.84
CA TYR A 192 17.83 8.53 11.18
C TYR A 192 17.64 7.01 11.29
N LEU A 193 16.60 6.56 12.02
CA LEU A 193 16.28 5.14 12.16
C LEU A 193 16.03 4.47 10.80
N PHE A 194 15.27 5.14 9.93
CA PHE A 194 15.04 4.69 8.56
C PHE A 194 16.34 4.55 7.77
N ARG A 195 17.22 5.56 7.78
CA ARG A 195 18.54 5.50 7.12
C ARG A 195 19.39 4.33 7.62
N LEU A 196 19.33 4.05 8.93
CA LEU A 196 20.01 2.90 9.52
C LEU A 196 19.41 1.58 9.04
N GLN A 197 18.08 1.42 9.07
CA GLN A 197 17.37 0.22 8.60
C GLN A 197 17.61 -0.05 7.10
N LYS A 198 17.63 1.00 6.27
CA LYS A 198 17.97 0.93 4.85
C LYS A 198 19.40 0.44 4.64
N LYS A 199 20.36 0.96 5.40
CA LYS A 199 21.77 0.53 5.33
C LYS A 199 21.98 -0.93 5.76
N THR A 200 21.18 -1.42 6.71
CA THR A 200 21.30 -2.79 7.25
C THR A 200 20.45 -3.82 6.52
N GLY A 201 19.56 -3.40 5.60
CA GLY A 201 18.60 -4.28 4.94
C GLY A 201 17.49 -4.82 5.87
N LEU A 202 17.35 -4.22 7.07
CA LEU A 202 16.29 -4.57 8.03
C LEU A 202 14.98 -3.81 7.76
N THR A 203 14.94 -2.97 6.73
CA THR A 203 13.71 -2.35 6.24
C THR A 203 12.83 -3.40 5.54
N THR A 204 11.53 -3.35 5.81
CA THR A 204 10.51 -4.11 5.04
C THR A 204 10.02 -3.37 3.80
N PHE A 205 10.59 -2.19 3.53
CA PHE A 205 10.24 -1.27 2.44
C PHE A 205 11.47 -0.98 1.56
#